data_AF-A0A965DKY2-F1
#
_entry.id   AF-A0A965DKY2-F1
#
_cell.length_a   1.000
_cell.length_b   1.000
_cell.length_c   1.000
_cell.angle_alpha   90.00
_cell.angle_beta   90.00
_cell.angle_gamma   90.00
#
_symmetry.space_group_name_H-M   'P 1'
#
loop_
_entity.id
_entity.type
_entity.pdbx_description
1 polymer ?
#
loop_
_entity_poly.entity_id
_entity_poly.type
_entity_poly.pdbx_seq_one_letter_code
_entity_poly.pdbx_strand_id
1 'polypeptide(L)'
;MKNSFLFFALVGLMAACKKPLWDYRSKYVGTYDVVSYNSNWVMGQGYQYDTTHYSVKVRRSEERYYVEFVSQNGSTPYLIETDGTLHFESPDWHYQANGSFTDKNHFELTGGYYGLGGGNSFEAHGTKK
;
A
#
# COMPACT_ATOMS: atom_id res chain seq x y z
N MET A 1 -42.41 -31.63 3.64
CA MET A 1 -41.17 -31.25 2.92
C MET A 1 -41.08 -29.73 2.63
N LYS A 2 -41.62 -28.84 3.48
CA LYS A 2 -41.54 -27.38 3.26
C LYS A 2 -40.39 -26.68 4.02
N ASN A 3 -39.86 -27.30 5.09
CA ASN A 3 -38.83 -26.68 5.94
C ASN A 3 -37.40 -26.91 5.46
N SER A 4 -37.14 -27.93 4.65
CA SER A 4 -35.80 -28.25 4.16
C SER A 4 -35.30 -27.24 3.11
N PHE A 5 -36.21 -26.65 2.33
CA PHE A 5 -35.87 -25.66 1.30
C PHE A 5 -35.42 -24.32 1.89
N LEU A 6 -36.01 -23.93 3.03
CA LEU A 6 -35.63 -22.73 3.79
C LEU A 6 -34.21 -22.84 4.36
N PHE A 7 -33.80 -24.04 4.79
CA PHE A 7 -32.44 -24.27 5.30
C PHE A 7 -31.38 -24.17 4.20
N PHE A 8 -31.64 -24.71 3.00
CA PHE A 8 -30.73 -24.59 1.86
C PHE A 8 -30.61 -23.14 1.36
N ALA A 9 -31.72 -22.39 1.35
CA ALA A 9 -31.69 -20.96 1.01
C ALA A 9 -30.89 -20.13 2.02
N LEU A 10 -30.98 -20.46 3.32
CA LEU A 10 -30.23 -19.77 4.38
C LEU A 10 -28.71 -20.03 4.30
N VAL A 11 -28.31 -21.27 4.01
CA VAL A 11 -26.89 -21.63 3.78
C VAL A 11 -26.36 -20.99 2.49
N GLY A 12 -27.18 -20.91 1.44
CA GLY A 12 -26.85 -20.21 0.19
C GLY A 12 -26.64 -18.71 0.38
N LEU A 13 -27.46 -18.06 1.22
CA LEU A 13 -27.31 -16.64 1.58
C LEU A 13 -26.06 -16.37 2.43
N MET A 14 -25.70 -17.27 3.36
CA MET A 14 -24.44 -17.18 4.10
C MET A 14 -23.20 -17.42 3.21
N ALA A 15 -23.34 -18.22 2.14
CA ALA A 15 -22.30 -18.41 1.14
C ALA A 15 -22.22 -17.27 0.10
N ALA A 16 -23.30 -16.50 -0.10
CA ALA A 16 -23.32 -15.33 -0.97
C ALA A 16 -22.71 -14.07 -0.31
N CYS A 17 -22.60 -14.06 1.02
CA CYS A 17 -21.87 -13.05 1.80
C CYS A 17 -20.42 -13.48 2.09
N LYS A 18 -19.76 -14.18 1.16
CA LYS A 18 -18.34 -14.53 1.31
C LYS A 18 -17.47 -13.31 1.01
N LYS A 19 -17.25 -12.46 2.03
CA LYS A 19 -15.90 -11.87 2.16
C LYS A 19 -14.92 -13.03 2.09
N PRO A 20 -13.86 -12.97 1.26
CA PRO A 20 -12.92 -14.08 1.14
C PRO A 20 -12.48 -14.48 2.55
N LEU A 21 -12.63 -15.77 2.88
CA LEU A 21 -12.39 -16.29 4.23
C LEU A 21 -11.03 -15.79 4.77
N TRP A 22 -10.05 -15.66 3.87
CA TRP A 22 -8.75 -15.06 4.12
C TRP A 22 -8.47 -13.96 3.09
N ASP A 23 -8.60 -12.70 3.51
CA ASP A 23 -8.14 -11.54 2.73
C ASP A 23 -6.61 -11.44 2.87
N TYR A 24 -5.90 -11.75 1.79
CA TYR A 24 -4.43 -11.83 1.74
C TYR A 24 -3.73 -10.52 2.14
N ARG A 25 -4.45 -9.39 2.13
CA ARG A 25 -3.94 -8.09 2.57
C ARG A 25 -3.80 -8.00 4.09
N SER A 26 -4.58 -8.80 4.82
CA SER A 26 -4.71 -8.69 6.28
C SER A 26 -3.39 -8.93 7.02
N LYS A 27 -2.50 -9.77 6.49
CA LYS A 27 -1.16 -10.01 7.08
C LYS A 27 -0.29 -8.75 7.10
N TYR A 28 -0.55 -7.79 6.22
CA TYR A 28 0.22 -6.56 6.08
C TYR A 28 -0.36 -5.39 6.88
N VAL A 29 -1.56 -5.52 7.44
CA VAL A 29 -2.16 -4.46 8.27
C VAL A 29 -1.33 -4.29 9.55
N GLY A 30 -1.08 -3.03 9.94
CA GLY A 30 -0.35 -2.68 11.15
C GLY A 30 0.23 -1.29 11.11
N THR A 31 0.94 -0.92 12.16
CA THR A 31 1.72 0.33 12.21
C THR A 31 3.18 -0.02 11.97
N TYR A 32 3.83 0.77 11.11
CA TYR A 32 5.21 0.59 10.70
C TYR A 32 6.01 1.83 11.09
N ASP A 33 7.23 1.63 11.57
CA ASP A 33 8.27 2.66 11.57
C ASP A 33 8.98 2.63 10.23
N VAL A 34 9.15 3.80 9.64
CA VAL A 34 9.69 3.97 8.30
C VAL A 34 10.94 4.83 8.35
N VAL A 35 11.97 4.37 7.65
CA VAL A 35 13.16 5.15 7.32
C VAL A 35 13.10 5.43 5.82
N SER A 36 13.13 6.70 5.42
CA SER A 36 13.12 7.13 4.03
C SER A 36 14.38 7.90 3.69
N TYR A 37 15.12 7.41 2.68
CA TYR A 37 16.26 8.06 2.08
C TYR A 37 15.78 8.85 0.87
N ASN A 38 15.79 10.17 0.98
CA ASN A 38 15.30 11.08 -0.05
C ASN A 38 16.48 11.70 -0.78
N SER A 39 16.35 11.84 -2.09
CA SER A 39 17.32 12.54 -2.92
C SER A 39 16.63 13.51 -3.86
N ASN A 40 17.12 14.75 -3.91
CA ASN A 40 16.61 15.78 -4.80
C ASN A 40 17.70 16.22 -5.78
N TRP A 41 17.30 16.48 -7.02
CA TRP A 41 18.14 17.03 -8.07
C TRP A 41 17.47 18.28 -8.67
N VAL A 42 18.26 19.33 -8.86
CA VAL A 42 17.81 20.58 -9.52
C VAL A 42 18.78 20.94 -10.64
N MET A 43 18.29 20.98 -11.88
CA MET A 43 18.98 21.47 -13.08
C MET A 43 20.47 21.12 -13.21
N GLY A 44 20.89 19.93 -12.74
CA GLY A 44 22.27 19.46 -12.86
C GLY A 44 23.29 20.16 -11.95
N GLN A 45 22.85 20.96 -10.97
CA GLN A 45 23.75 21.77 -10.13
C GLN A 45 23.73 21.43 -8.64
N GLY A 46 22.70 20.74 -8.14
CA GLY A 46 22.60 20.37 -6.74
C GLY A 46 22.00 18.99 -6.54
N TYR A 47 22.69 18.17 -5.74
CA TYR A 47 22.17 16.95 -5.16
C TYR A 47 22.01 17.17 -3.66
N GLN A 48 20.80 17.03 -3.15
CA GLN A 48 20.53 17.02 -1.71
C GLN A 48 20.06 15.63 -1.31
N TYR A 49 20.62 15.11 -0.22
CA TYR A 49 20.23 13.84 0.38
C TYR A 49 19.72 14.11 1.79
N ASP A 50 18.59 13.51 2.15
CA ASP A 50 18.01 13.61 3.48
C ASP A 50 17.47 12.26 3.94
N THR A 51 17.54 11.98 5.24
CA THR A 51 16.98 10.76 5.84
C THR A 51 15.89 11.15 6.82
N THR A 52 14.67 10.68 6.56
CA THR A 52 13.50 11.00 7.38
C THR A 52 12.98 9.75 8.08
N HIS A 53 12.59 9.91 9.34
CA HIS A 53 11.94 8.86 10.13
C HIS A 53 10.49 9.23 10.44
N TYR A 54 9.56 8.33 10.20
CA TYR A 54 8.14 8.55 10.47
C TYR A 54 7.40 7.23 10.72
N SER A 55 6.15 7.31 11.16
CA SER A 55 5.28 6.14 11.28
C SER A 55 4.15 6.18 10.26
N VAL A 56 3.84 5.03 9.68
CA VAL A 56 2.69 4.84 8.78
C VAL A 56 1.81 3.73 9.31
N LYS A 57 0.50 3.92 9.21
CA LYS A 57 -0.48 2.86 9.45
C LYS A 57 -0.94 2.28 8.12
N VAL A 58 -0.64 1.01 7.90
CA VAL A 58 -1.18 0.24 6.77
C VAL A 58 -2.52 -0.35 7.19
N ARG A 59 -3.57 -0.07 6.42
CA ARG A 59 -4.90 -0.65 6.61
C ARG A 59 -5.46 -1.19 5.30
N ARG A 60 -6.48 -2.05 5.39
CA ARG A 60 -7.25 -2.46 4.20
C ARG A 60 -8.05 -1.25 3.71
N SER A 61 -8.04 -1.02 2.41
CA SER A 61 -9.01 -0.11 1.79
C SER A 61 -10.39 -0.77 1.73
N GLU A 62 -11.43 0.06 1.63
CA GLU A 62 -12.78 -0.38 1.25
C GLU A 62 -12.80 -0.88 -0.19
N GLU A 63 -11.92 -0.36 -1.04
CA GLU A 63 -11.73 -0.84 -2.40
C GLU A 63 -11.02 -2.21 -2.41
N ARG A 64 -11.46 -3.06 -3.34
CA ARG A 64 -10.91 -4.41 -3.48
C ARG A 64 -9.49 -4.33 -4.04
N TYR A 65 -8.60 -5.17 -3.51
CA TYR A 65 -7.19 -5.25 -3.93
C TYR A 65 -6.31 -4.07 -3.51
N TYR A 66 -6.83 -3.08 -2.77
CA TYR A 66 -6.04 -1.96 -2.29
C TYR A 66 -5.71 -2.05 -0.79
N VAL A 67 -4.54 -1.52 -0.43
CA VAL A 67 -4.18 -1.15 0.94
C VAL A 67 -3.94 0.35 1.01
N GLU A 68 -4.20 0.93 2.16
CA GLU A 68 -4.01 2.34 2.42
C GLU A 68 -2.84 2.55 3.37
N PHE A 69 -1.88 3.35 2.93
CA PHE A 69 -0.77 3.83 3.74
C PHE A 69 -1.18 5.18 4.32
N VAL A 70 -1.55 5.19 5.59
CA VAL A 70 -2.05 6.37 6.30
C VAL A 70 -0.93 7.02 7.10
N SER A 71 -0.62 8.27 6.76
CA SER A 71 0.33 9.14 7.45
C SER A 71 -0.41 10.35 8.07
N GLN A 72 0.34 11.26 8.70
CA GLN A 72 -0.22 12.54 9.18
C GLN A 72 -0.73 13.43 8.05
N ASN A 73 -0.18 13.29 6.85
CA ASN A 73 -0.46 14.17 5.71
C ASN A 73 -1.58 13.64 4.80
N GLY A 74 -2.09 12.44 5.06
CA GLY A 74 -3.13 11.82 4.25
C GLY A 74 -2.99 10.31 4.13
N SER A 75 -3.82 9.74 3.27
CA SER A 75 -3.85 8.32 2.93
C SER A 75 -3.47 8.13 1.47
N THR A 76 -2.54 7.23 1.20
CA THR A 76 -2.13 6.86 -0.15
C THR A 76 -2.56 5.42 -0.42
N PRO A 77 -3.47 5.17 -1.39
CA PRO A 77 -3.86 3.82 -1.77
C PRO A 77 -2.77 3.20 -2.66
N TYR A 78 -2.49 1.91 -2.41
CA TYR A 78 -1.65 1.08 -3.27
C TYR A 78 -2.42 -0.16 -3.67
N LEU A 79 -2.42 -0.47 -4.96
CA LEU A 79 -2.86 -1.78 -5.44
C LEU A 79 -1.86 -2.80 -4.92
N ILE A 80 -2.36 -3.86 -4.29
CA ILE A 80 -1.52 -4.92 -3.73
C ILE A 80 -1.82 -6.26 -4.37
N GLU A 81 -0.79 -6.88 -4.92
CA GLU A 81 -0.84 -8.24 -5.45
C GLU A 81 -0.77 -9.29 -4.33
N THR A 82 -1.14 -10.53 -4.66
CA THR A 82 -1.19 -11.62 -3.67
C THR A 82 0.17 -11.98 -3.07
N ASP A 83 1.25 -11.73 -3.81
CA ASP A 83 2.63 -11.93 -3.37
C ASP A 83 3.15 -10.81 -2.46
N GLY A 84 2.48 -9.64 -2.44
CA GLY A 84 2.88 -8.46 -1.66
C GLY A 84 3.42 -7.31 -2.50
N THR A 85 3.50 -7.44 -3.84
CA THR A 85 3.89 -6.34 -4.73
C THR A 85 2.90 -5.19 -4.64
N LEU A 86 3.40 -3.95 -4.62
CA LEU A 86 2.65 -2.71 -4.47
C LEU A 86 2.82 -1.83 -5.70
N HIS A 87 1.69 -1.39 -6.25
CA HIS A 87 1.63 -0.47 -7.38
C HIS A 87 0.89 0.80 -6.99
N PHE A 88 1.46 1.96 -7.31
CA PHE A 88 0.76 3.24 -7.23
C PHE A 88 0.23 3.65 -8.60
N GLU A 89 -1.06 3.91 -8.68
CA GLU A 89 -1.67 4.44 -9.89
C GLU A 89 -1.76 5.97 -9.80
N SER A 90 -1.00 6.65 -10.66
CA SER A 90 -1.01 8.11 -10.80
C SER A 90 -1.42 8.49 -12.23
N PRO A 91 -2.36 9.43 -12.40
CA PRO A 91 -2.61 10.04 -13.72
C PRO A 91 -1.47 10.97 -14.14
N ASP A 92 -0.65 11.43 -13.19
CA ASP A 92 0.54 12.23 -13.45
C ASP A 92 1.75 11.32 -13.66
N TRP A 93 2.24 11.26 -14.90
CA TRP A 93 3.37 10.42 -15.30
C TRP A 93 4.70 10.83 -14.64
N HIS A 94 4.80 12.07 -14.16
CA HIS A 94 5.97 12.54 -13.44
C HIS A 94 6.07 11.87 -12.06
N TYR A 95 4.95 11.41 -11.48
CA TYR A 95 4.92 10.79 -10.16
C TYR A 95 4.83 9.26 -10.26
N GLN A 96 5.80 8.58 -9.65
CA GLN A 96 5.86 7.12 -9.63
C GLN A 96 6.19 6.66 -8.21
N ALA A 97 5.49 5.65 -7.70
CA ALA A 97 5.79 5.05 -6.40
C ALA A 97 5.43 3.56 -6.43
N ASN A 98 6.40 2.67 -6.31
CA ASN A 98 6.14 1.23 -6.33
C ASN A 98 6.97 0.54 -5.26
N GLY A 99 6.63 -0.69 -4.93
CA GLY A 99 7.43 -1.46 -4.00
C GLY A 99 6.83 -2.81 -3.68
N SER A 100 7.14 -3.32 -2.51
CA SER A 100 6.59 -4.61 -2.08
C SER A 100 6.68 -4.78 -0.56
N PHE A 101 5.82 -5.65 -0.04
CA PHE A 101 6.04 -6.28 1.24
C PHE A 101 7.02 -7.45 1.06
N THR A 102 8.21 -7.34 1.64
CA THR A 102 9.22 -8.41 1.61
C THR A 102 8.83 -9.57 2.52
N ASP A 103 8.13 -9.26 3.62
CA ASP A 103 7.42 -10.24 4.44
C ASP A 103 6.21 -9.58 5.15
N LYS A 104 5.60 -10.26 6.13
CA LYS A 104 4.43 -9.75 6.86
C LYS A 104 4.70 -8.50 7.73
N ASN A 105 5.97 -8.22 8.03
CA ASN A 105 6.44 -7.18 8.94
C ASN A 105 7.32 -6.14 8.25
N HIS A 106 7.79 -6.39 7.03
CA HIS A 106 8.69 -5.47 6.32
C HIS A 106 8.13 -5.08 4.95
N PHE A 107 8.31 -3.82 4.58
CA PHE A 107 8.06 -3.34 3.22
C PHE A 107 9.18 -2.44 2.74
N GLU A 108 9.28 -2.33 1.42
CA GLU A 108 10.11 -1.36 0.72
C GLU A 108 9.24 -0.61 -0.29
N LEU A 109 9.42 0.71 -0.37
CA LEU A 109 8.81 1.57 -1.36
C LEU A 109 9.89 2.43 -2.00
N THR A 110 9.85 2.54 -3.32
CA THR A 110 10.70 3.41 -4.11
C THR A 110 9.82 4.30 -4.96
N GLY A 111 10.24 5.52 -5.20
CA GLY A 111 9.44 6.41 -6.01
C GLY A 111 10.04 7.78 -6.14
N GLY A 112 9.26 8.70 -6.70
CA GLY A 112 9.70 10.05 -6.93
C GLY A 112 8.76 10.85 -7.80
N TYR A 113 9.09 12.12 -7.91
CA TYR A 113 8.56 13.04 -8.90
C TYR A 113 9.70 13.49 -9.82
N TYR A 114 9.53 13.33 -11.14
CA TYR A 114 10.57 13.60 -12.13
C TYR A 114 10.06 14.58 -13.17
N GLY A 115 10.61 15.79 -13.22
CA GLY A 115 10.25 16.83 -14.19
C GLY A 115 11.45 17.37 -14.98
N LEU A 116 11.17 18.14 -16.02
CA LEU A 116 12.20 18.69 -16.94
C LEU A 116 13.21 19.64 -16.26
N GLY A 117 12.90 20.16 -15.06
CA GLY A 117 13.76 21.09 -14.32
C GLY A 117 14.37 20.55 -13.03
N GLY A 118 14.06 19.30 -12.67
CA GLY A 118 14.41 18.75 -11.37
C GLY A 118 13.49 17.62 -10.96
N GLY A 119 13.84 16.95 -9.88
CA GLY A 119 13.07 15.84 -9.36
C GLY A 119 13.49 15.45 -7.97
N ASN A 120 12.59 14.72 -7.31
CA ASN A 120 12.86 14.06 -6.04
C ASN A 120 12.64 12.57 -6.22
N SER A 121 13.44 11.77 -5.55
CA SER A 121 13.22 10.35 -5.40
C SER A 121 13.38 9.94 -3.94
N PHE A 122 12.80 8.81 -3.60
CA PHE A 122 12.89 8.24 -2.26
C PHE A 122 13.03 6.72 -2.33
N GLU A 123 13.69 6.18 -1.33
CA GLU A 123 13.72 4.76 -0.98
C GLU A 123 13.34 4.65 0.50
N ALA A 124 12.23 3.98 0.79
CA ALA A 124 11.64 3.91 2.10
C ALA A 124 11.48 2.46 2.56
N HIS A 125 12.00 2.15 3.76
CA HIS A 125 11.88 0.83 4.37
C HIS A 125 11.02 0.92 5.62
N GLY A 126 9.95 0.12 5.66
CA GLY A 126 9.06 0.02 6.79
C GLY A 126 9.26 -1.25 7.60
N THR A 127 9.29 -1.14 8.92
CA THR A 127 9.30 -2.26 9.87
C THR A 127 8.09 -2.18 10.80
N LYS A 128 7.29 -3.25 10.86
CA LYS A 128 6.10 -3.34 11.70
C LYS A 128 6.47 -3.34 13.19
N LYS A 129 5.70 -2.59 13.98
CA LYS A 129 5.76 -2.55 15.45
C LYS A 129 5.18 -3.80 16.10
#